data_AF-A0A833W2C0-F1
#
_entry.id   AF-A0A833W2C0-F1
#
_cell.length_a   1.000
_cell.length_b   1.000
_cell.length_c   1.000
_cell.angle_alpha   90.00
_cell.angle_beta   90.00
_cell.angle_gamma   90.00
#
_symmetry.space_group_name_H-M   'P 1'
#
loop_
_entity.id
_entity.type
_entity.pdbx_description
1 polymer ?
#
loop_
_entity_poly.entity_id
_entity_poly.type
_entity_poly.pdbx_seq_one_letter_code
_entity_poly.pdbx_strand_id
1 'polypeptide(L)'
;MLIKEKKNSSSVQNTEKHMEKEGRRERLRRLRLEIGGKVCIPDTWDHESSLQDWSNCTAFTAAYMPPGLASARAALAEEARQSTTLLQLENRC
;
A
#
# COMPACT_ATOMS: atom_id res chain seq x y z
N MET A 1 -48.66 19.32 14.20
CA MET A 1 -48.01 18.09 13.72
C MET A 1 -46.71 18.49 13.01
N LEU A 2 -45.56 18.50 13.68
CA LEU A 2 -44.25 18.71 13.03
C LEU A 2 -43.21 17.87 13.76
N ILE A 3 -42.91 16.70 13.21
CA ILE A 3 -42.01 15.70 13.78
C ILE A 3 -40.57 16.02 13.37
N LYS A 4 -39.79 16.48 14.35
CA LYS A 4 -38.36 16.23 14.60
C LYS A 4 -37.52 15.71 13.42
N GLU A 5 -36.92 16.63 12.66
CA GLU A 5 -35.69 16.38 11.89
C GLU A 5 -34.43 16.50 12.78
N LYS A 6 -34.37 15.72 13.87
CA LYS A 6 -33.23 15.75 14.81
C LYS A 6 -32.70 14.34 15.09
N LYS A 7 -32.62 13.50 14.06
CA LYS A 7 -32.11 12.13 14.14
C LYS A 7 -30.92 11.80 13.24
N ASN A 8 -30.47 12.72 12.38
CA ASN A 8 -29.37 12.41 11.46
C ASN A 8 -27.97 12.75 12.03
N SER A 9 -27.86 13.75 12.92
CA SER A 9 -26.56 14.18 13.46
C SER A 9 -26.02 13.30 14.59
N SER A 10 -26.89 12.74 15.44
CA SER A 10 -26.46 11.89 16.56
C SER A 10 -26.02 10.48 16.13
N SER A 11 -26.51 9.99 14.98
CA SER A 11 -26.15 8.68 14.43
C SER A 11 -24.71 8.68 13.91
N VAL A 12 -24.34 9.72 13.16
CA VAL A 12 -23.00 9.89 12.57
C VAL A 12 -21.93 10.14 13.66
N GLN A 13 -22.27 10.89 14.72
CA GLN A 13 -21.32 11.13 15.80
C GLN A 13 -21.05 9.91 16.70
N ASN A 14 -21.96 8.92 16.70
CA ASN A 14 -21.81 7.71 17.52
C ASN A 14 -20.97 6.64 16.80
N THR A 15 -20.99 6.62 15.46
CA THR A 15 -20.15 5.72 14.65
C THR A 15 -18.68 6.16 14.66
N GLU A 16 -18.40 7.46 14.55
CA GLU A 16 -17.04 8.01 14.59
C GLU A 16 -16.32 7.72 15.92
N LYS A 17 -17.01 7.92 17.06
CA LYS A 17 -16.46 7.63 18.40
C LYS A 17 -16.20 6.13 18.63
N HIS A 18 -16.98 5.26 18.00
CA HIS A 18 -16.79 3.80 18.10
C HIS A 18 -15.60 3.32 17.24
N MET A 19 -15.34 3.98 16.09
CA MET A 19 -14.20 3.67 15.24
C MET A 19 -12.84 3.98 15.90
N GLU A 20 -12.80 4.94 16.82
CA GLU A 20 -11.58 5.36 17.52
C GLU A 20 -11.11 4.33 18.57
N LYS A 21 -12.05 3.52 19.10
CA LYS A 21 -11.75 2.39 20.00
C LYS A 21 -11.48 1.08 19.26
N GLU A 22 -11.71 1.02 17.95
CA GLU A 22 -11.50 -0.19 17.16
C GLU A 22 -10.08 -0.29 16.62
N GLY A 23 -9.50 -1.49 16.74
CA GLY A 23 -8.24 -1.79 16.09
C GLY A 23 -8.35 -1.67 14.57
N ARG A 24 -7.26 -1.26 13.90
CA ARG A 24 -7.20 -1.06 12.44
C ARG A 24 -7.76 -2.24 11.63
N ARG A 25 -7.59 -3.46 12.13
CA ARG A 25 -8.12 -4.69 11.49
C ARG A 25 -9.65 -4.77 11.52
N GLU A 26 -10.25 -4.45 12.67
CA GLU A 26 -11.71 -4.53 12.86
C GLU A 26 -12.40 -3.46 12.02
N ARG A 27 -11.84 -2.24 12.02
CA ARG A 27 -12.26 -1.15 11.12
C ARG A 27 -12.27 -1.58 9.65
N LEU A 28 -11.22 -2.25 9.18
CA LEU A 28 -11.14 -2.70 7.78
C LEU A 28 -12.11 -3.86 7.48
N ARG A 29 -12.30 -4.78 8.43
CA ARG A 29 -13.26 -5.89 8.30
C ARG A 29 -14.69 -5.36 8.14
N ARG A 30 -15.10 -4.44 9.01
CA ARG A 30 -16.41 -3.78 8.91
C ARG A 30 -16.56 -3.04 7.58
N LEU A 31 -15.59 -2.20 7.22
CA LEU A 31 -15.66 -1.42 5.99
C LEU A 31 -15.88 -2.32 4.78
N ARG A 32 -15.12 -3.42 4.64
CA ARG A 32 -15.28 -4.38 3.54
C ARG A 32 -16.67 -5.01 3.47
N LEU A 33 -17.26 -5.34 4.62
CA LEU A 33 -18.63 -5.86 4.70
C LEU A 33 -19.67 -4.81 4.34
N GLU A 34 -19.47 -3.57 4.79
CA GLU A 34 -20.40 -2.47 4.56
C GLU A 34 -20.43 -2.00 3.10
N ILE A 35 -19.27 -1.93 2.44
CA ILE A 35 -19.13 -1.41 1.08
C ILE A 35 -19.09 -2.51 0.01
N GLY A 36 -19.01 -3.78 0.41
CA GLY A 36 -18.96 -4.92 -0.52
C GLY A 36 -20.14 -4.89 -1.49
N GLY A 37 -19.85 -4.77 -2.79
CA GLY A 37 -20.87 -4.70 -3.85
C GLY A 37 -21.58 -3.34 -3.99
N LYS A 38 -21.25 -2.35 -3.16
CA LYS A 38 -21.83 -0.98 -3.25
C LYS A 38 -20.92 0.02 -3.94
N VAL A 39 -19.66 -0.34 -4.15
CA VAL A 39 -18.67 0.51 -4.81
C VAL A 39 -18.63 0.14 -6.29
N CYS A 40 -18.98 1.10 -7.14
CA CYS A 40 -18.75 0.99 -8.57
C CYS A 40 -17.32 1.46 -8.86
N ILE A 41 -16.62 0.73 -9.72
CA ILE A 41 -15.37 1.20 -10.30
C ILE A 41 -15.75 2.20 -11.40
N PRO A 42 -15.20 3.42 -11.40
CA PRO A 42 -15.43 4.37 -12.49
C PRO A 42 -14.96 3.80 -13.83
N ASP A 43 -15.64 4.19 -14.92
CA ASP A 43 -15.29 3.74 -16.28
C ASP A 43 -13.92 4.27 -16.74
N THR A 44 -13.47 5.38 -16.15
CA THR A 44 -12.19 6.04 -16.42
C THR A 44 -11.49 6.36 -15.11
N TRP A 45 -10.16 6.38 -15.14
CA TRP A 45 -9.27 6.62 -14.01
C TRP A 45 -8.36 7.85 -14.23
N ASP A 46 -8.64 8.62 -15.29
CA ASP A 46 -8.00 9.88 -15.69
C ASP A 46 -6.48 9.79 -15.95
N HIS A 47 -5.94 8.57 -16.05
CA HIS A 47 -4.53 8.28 -16.28
C HIS A 47 -4.32 7.32 -17.46
N GLU A 48 -5.30 7.23 -18.35
CA GLU A 48 -5.28 6.35 -19.53
C GLU A 48 -4.11 6.68 -20.46
N SER A 49 -3.67 7.94 -20.52
CA SER A 49 -2.51 8.36 -21.32
C SER A 49 -1.22 7.67 -20.88
N SER A 50 -1.05 7.41 -19.57
CA SER A 50 0.14 6.77 -19.01
C SER A 50 0.28 5.29 -19.40
N LEU A 51 -0.81 4.65 -19.88
CA LEU A 51 -0.76 3.26 -20.36
C LEU A 51 0.14 3.12 -21.60
N GLN A 52 0.20 4.15 -22.46
CA GLN A 52 1.08 4.13 -23.63
C GLN A 52 2.54 4.27 -23.22
N ASP A 53 2.83 5.05 -22.19
CA ASP A 53 4.19 5.18 -21.68
C ASP A 53 4.66 3.90 -20.99
N TRP A 54 3.75 3.16 -20.35
CA TRP A 54 4.05 1.89 -19.70
C TRP A 54 4.15 0.72 -20.69
N SER A 55 3.44 0.77 -21.83
CA SER A 55 3.59 -0.23 -22.89
C SER A 55 4.97 -0.13 -23.57
N ASN A 56 5.50 1.09 -23.67
CA ASN A 56 6.86 1.38 -24.10
C ASN A 56 7.86 1.10 -22.96
N CYS A 57 8.04 -0.19 -22.64
CA CYS A 57 8.84 -0.72 -21.54
C CYS A 57 10.29 -0.17 -21.47
N THR A 58 10.82 0.42 -22.54
CA THR A 58 12.14 1.07 -22.59
C THR A 58 12.22 2.32 -21.71
N ALA A 59 11.16 3.14 -21.63
CA ALA A 59 11.14 4.32 -20.77
C ALA A 59 11.13 3.95 -19.28
N PHE A 60 10.34 2.92 -18.94
CA PHE A 60 10.27 2.38 -17.58
C PHE A 60 11.59 1.71 -17.16
N THR A 61 12.16 0.86 -18.02
CA THR A 61 13.42 0.17 -17.71
C THR A 61 14.61 1.12 -17.62
N ALA A 62 14.67 2.17 -18.45
CA ALA A 62 15.71 3.19 -18.35
C ALA A 62 15.63 3.98 -17.02
N ALA A 63 14.42 4.30 -16.54
CA ALA A 63 14.22 4.97 -15.26
C ALA A 63 14.50 4.07 -14.05
N TYR A 64 14.18 2.78 -14.15
CA TYR A 64 14.38 1.80 -13.06
C TYR A 64 15.77 1.16 -13.04
N MET A 65 16.60 1.40 -14.07
CA MET A 65 18.00 1.00 -14.11
C MET A 65 18.90 2.23 -14.11
N PRO A 66 18.92 3.02 -13.02
CA PRO A 66 19.84 4.14 -12.94
C PRO A 66 21.28 3.65 -13.06
N PRO A 67 22.19 4.46 -13.63
CA PRO A 67 23.59 4.15 -13.65
C PRO A 67 24.08 3.77 -12.25
N GLY A 68 24.65 2.57 -12.12
CA GLY A 68 25.16 2.06 -10.85
C GLY A 68 24.20 1.20 -10.02
N LEU A 69 22.93 1.00 -10.40
CA LEU A 69 22.05 0.05 -9.69
C LEU A 69 22.63 -1.37 -9.71
N ALA A 70 23.15 -1.80 -10.86
CA ALA A 70 23.80 -3.11 -11.00
C ALA A 70 25.02 -3.22 -10.06
N SER A 71 25.85 -2.17 -10.00
CA SER A 71 27.02 -2.11 -9.12
C SER A 71 26.63 -2.09 -7.64
N ALA A 72 25.60 -1.35 -7.26
CA ALA A 72 25.08 -1.31 -5.89
C ALA A 72 24.56 -2.69 -5.46
N ARG A 73 23.83 -3.40 -6.33
CA ARG A 73 23.38 -4.78 -6.07
C ARG A 73 24.57 -5.73 -5.91
N ALA A 74 25.60 -5.61 -6.75
CA ALA A 74 26.80 -6.41 -6.65
C ALA A 74 27.57 -6.13 -5.34
N ALA A 75 27.70 -4.86 -4.94
CA ALA A 75 28.34 -4.46 -3.69
C ALA A 75 27.60 -5.02 -2.46
N LEU A 76 26.27 -4.91 -2.41
CA LEU A 76 25.46 -5.49 -1.32
C LEU A 76 25.57 -7.02 -1.26
N ALA A 77 25.57 -7.69 -2.41
CA ALA A 77 25.74 -9.14 -2.47
C ALA A 77 27.13 -9.57 -1.97
N GLU A 78 28.17 -8.81 -2.30
CA GLU A 78 29.53 -9.05 -1.84
C GLU A 78 29.68 -8.79 -0.34
N GLU A 79 29.14 -7.69 0.18
CA GLU A 79 29.11 -7.39 1.61
C GLU A 79 28.37 -8.46 2.41
N ALA A 80 27.23 -8.95 1.91
CA ALA A 80 26.48 -10.03 2.53
C ALA A 80 27.28 -11.34 2.56
N ARG A 81 28.01 -11.65 1.48
CA ARG A 81 28.91 -12.82 1.45
C ARG A 81 30.05 -12.68 2.45
N GLN A 82 30.69 -11.52 2.50
CA GLN A 82 31.77 -11.22 3.44
C GLN A 82 31.28 -11.33 4.90
N SER A 83 30.13 -10.74 5.21
CA SER A 83 29.49 -10.83 6.52
C SER A 83 29.15 -12.28 6.89
N THR A 84 28.65 -13.06 5.93
CA THR A 84 28.38 -14.49 6.15
C THR A 84 29.67 -15.29 6.39
N THR A 85 30.76 -14.98 5.67
CA THR A 85 32.06 -15.62 5.91
C THR A 85 32.65 -15.26 7.28
N LEU A 86 32.41 -14.05 7.79
CA LEU A 86 32.78 -13.67 9.16
C LEU A 86 31.97 -14.46 10.19
N LEU A 87 30.65 -14.56 10.02
CA LEU A 87 29.77 -15.34 10.91
C LEU A 87 30.07 -16.86 10.88
N GLN A 88 30.59 -17.39 9.77
CA GLN A 88 31.02 -18.78 9.66
C GLN A 88 32.38 -19.06 10.31
N LEU A 89 33.30 -18.10 10.32
CA LEU A 89 34.60 -18.25 10.99
C LEU A 89 34.46 -18.29 12.51
N GLU A 90 33.51 -17.53 13.08
CA GLU A 90 33.18 -17.54 14.51
C GLU A 90 32.59 -18.88 15.01
N ASN A 91 32.07 -19.73 14.12
CA ASN A 91 31.46 -21.03 14.46
C ASN A 91 32.40 -22.24 14.28
N ARG A 92 33.69 -22.04 14.06
CA ARG A 92 34.68 -23.12 13.97
C ARG A 92 35.34 -23.34 15.34
N CYS A 93 34.70 -24.17 16.16
CA CYS A 93 35.33 -24.86 17.30
C CYS A 93 35.91 -26.21 16.86
#